data_AF-A0A4Y9REL2-F1
#
_entry.id   AF-A0A4Y9REL2-F1
#
_cell.length_a   1.000
_cell.length_b   1.000
_cell.length_c   1.000
_cell.angle_alpha   90.00
_cell.angle_beta   90.00
_cell.angle_gamma   90.00
#
_symmetry.space_group_name_H-M   'P 1'
#
loop_
_entity.id
_entity.type
_entity.pdbx_description
1 polymer ?
#
loop_
_entity_poly.entity_id
_entity_poly.type
_entity_poly.pdbx_seq_one_letter_code
_entity_poly.pdbx_strand_id
1 'polypeptide(L)'
;MTPEDLNARLDTMAAEANGDPARMPGLITVQTDDWIARIATIDRPRPRTIADGIRIRDIKVAVSSTAETKVLTRAEAGEAGEPYRDLTAAT
;
A
#
# COMPACT_ATOMS: atom_id res chain seq x y z
N MET A 1 3.88 12.12 -3.79
CA MET A 1 4.60 10.95 -3.25
C MET A 1 5.29 10.25 -4.41
N THR A 2 6.60 10.01 -4.34
CA THR A 2 7.32 9.17 -5.31
C THR A 2 7.27 7.70 -4.90
N PRO A 3 7.67 6.76 -5.79
CA PRO A 3 7.90 5.36 -5.40
C PRO A 3 8.82 5.16 -4.20
N GLU A 4 9.92 5.91 -4.14
CA GLU A 4 10.88 5.85 -3.04
C GLU A 4 10.24 6.34 -1.73
N ASP A 5 9.50 7.45 -1.77
CA ASP A 5 8.77 7.98 -0.62
C ASP A 5 7.76 6.95 -0.08
N LEU A 6 7.03 6.28 -0.98
CA LEU A 6 6.04 5.27 -0.62
C LEU A 6 6.71 4.07 0.09
N ASN A 7 7.82 3.57 -0.45
CA ASN A 7 8.56 2.47 0.16
C ASN A 7 9.12 2.87 1.54
N ALA A 8 9.75 4.05 1.63
CA ALA A 8 10.25 4.57 2.90
C ALA A 8 9.13 4.75 3.93
N ARG A 9 7.94 5.18 3.51
CA ARG A 9 6.78 5.30 4.41
C ARG A 9 6.28 3.94 4.90
N LEU A 10 6.23 2.93 4.03
CA LEU A 10 5.86 1.56 4.41
C LEU A 10 6.82 0.99 5.44
N ASP A 11 8.14 1.16 5.24
CA ASP A 11 9.16 0.68 6.19
C ASP A 11 9.08 1.41 7.52
N THR A 12 8.91 2.74 7.48
CA THR A 12 8.72 3.56 8.69
C THR A 12 7.50 3.10 9.47
N MET A 13 6.35 2.91 8.82
CA MET A 13 5.12 2.46 9.49
C MET A 13 5.25 1.05 10.06
N ALA A 14 5.92 0.14 9.35
CA ALA A 14 6.17 -1.22 9.85
C ALA A 14 7.08 -1.20 11.09
N ALA A 15 8.10 -0.35 11.11
CA ALA A 15 8.95 -0.15 12.28
C ALA A 15 8.18 0.49 13.45
N GLU A 16 7.38 1.53 13.20
CA GLU A 16 6.55 2.22 14.20
C GLU A 16 5.47 1.31 14.80
N ALA A 17 4.97 0.34 14.04
CA ALA A 17 4.01 -0.64 14.53
C ALA A 17 4.61 -1.54 15.63
N ASN A 18 5.93 -1.75 15.64
CA ASN A 18 6.63 -2.55 16.64
C ASN A 18 5.95 -3.92 16.91
N GLY A 19 5.49 -4.57 15.84
CA GLY A 19 4.79 -5.86 15.91
C GLY A 19 3.30 -5.80 16.25
N ASP A 20 2.72 -4.62 16.52
CA ASP A 20 1.27 -4.43 16.67
C ASP A 20 0.55 -4.58 15.32
N PRO A 21 -0.25 -5.64 15.11
CA PRO A 21 -0.91 -5.90 13.85
C PRO A 21 -1.88 -4.80 13.41
N ALA A 22 -2.49 -4.07 14.35
CA ALA A 22 -3.47 -3.02 14.03
C ALA A 22 -2.79 -1.78 13.43
N ARG A 23 -1.53 -1.55 13.82
CA ARG A 23 -0.73 -0.41 13.38
C ARG A 23 0.13 -0.70 12.15
N MET A 24 0.19 -1.95 11.72
CA MET A 24 0.86 -2.33 10.47
C MET A 24 0.23 -1.59 9.26
N PRO A 25 0.99 -1.37 8.18
CA PRO A 25 0.42 -0.92 6.92
C PRO A 25 -0.71 -1.84 6.44
N GLY A 26 -1.83 -1.25 6.03
CA GLY A 26 -3.02 -1.98 5.61
C GLY A 26 -3.49 -1.63 4.20
N LEU A 27 -3.48 -0.34 3.85
CA LEU A 27 -3.99 0.11 2.55
C LEU A 27 -3.19 1.28 2.02
N ILE A 28 -2.90 1.28 0.73
CA ILE A 28 -2.38 2.43 0.01
C ILE A 28 -3.54 3.02 -0.78
N THR A 29 -3.97 4.24 -0.44
CA THR A 29 -4.88 5.01 -1.29
C THR A 29 -4.05 5.90 -2.19
N VAL A 30 -4.40 5.97 -3.48
CA VAL A 30 -3.68 6.80 -4.45
C VAL A 30 -4.68 7.61 -5.26
N GLN A 31 -4.41 8.89 -5.40
CA GLN A 31 -5.16 9.75 -6.31
C GLN A 31 -4.85 9.36 -7.77
N THR A 32 -5.84 9.43 -8.67
CA THR A 32 -5.68 8.96 -10.06
C THR A 32 -4.56 9.63 -10.86
N ASP A 33 -4.36 10.94 -10.72
CA ASP A 33 -3.28 11.64 -11.44
C ASP A 33 -1.90 11.28 -10.88
N ASP A 34 -1.77 11.15 -9.55
CA ASP A 34 -0.57 10.62 -8.91
C ASP A 34 -0.24 9.20 -9.36
N TRP A 35 -1.28 8.38 -9.52
CA TRP A 35 -1.12 7.03 -10.03
C TRP A 35 -0.48 7.03 -11.43
N ILE A 36 -1.09 7.76 -12.36
CA ILE A 36 -0.66 7.81 -13.77
C ILE A 36 0.73 8.43 -13.88
N ALA A 37 0.98 9.53 -13.16
CA ALA A 37 2.20 10.31 -13.33
C ALA A 37 3.42 9.73 -12.59
N ARG A 38 3.23 8.98 -11.50
CA ARG A 38 4.33 8.68 -10.56
C ARG A 38 4.40 7.25 -10.04
N ILE A 39 3.25 6.61 -9.80
CA ILE A 39 3.21 5.32 -9.07
C ILE A 39 3.03 4.12 -10.01
N ALA A 40 2.47 4.32 -11.21
CA ALA A 40 2.23 3.24 -12.17
C ALA A 40 3.51 2.56 -12.70
N THR A 41 4.67 3.22 -12.59
CA THR A 41 5.97 2.72 -13.05
C THR A 41 6.66 1.78 -12.06
N ILE A 42 6.12 1.63 -10.85
CA ILE A 42 6.65 0.69 -9.86
C ILE A 42 6.50 -0.73 -10.40
N ASP A 43 7.63 -1.42 -10.56
CA ASP A 43 7.62 -2.82 -10.95
C ASP A 43 6.94 -3.65 -9.85
N ARG A 44 5.96 -4.43 -10.26
CA ARG A 44 5.14 -5.23 -9.36
C ARG A 44 4.70 -6.51 -10.04
N PRO A 45 4.54 -7.60 -9.27
CA PRO A 45 3.96 -8.82 -9.81
C PRO A 45 2.61 -8.50 -10.45
N ARG A 46 2.38 -9.01 -11.67
CA ARG A 46 1.05 -8.91 -12.28
C ARG A 46 0.05 -9.68 -11.40
N PRO A 47 -1.12 -9.11 -11.12
CA PRO A 47 -2.15 -9.85 -10.42
C PRO A 47 -2.52 -11.11 -11.19
N ARG A 48 -2.60 -12.23 -10.48
CA ARG A 48 -3.00 -13.53 -11.02
C ARG A 48 -4.51 -13.72 -10.96
N THR A 49 -5.19 -13.02 -10.05
CA THR A 49 -6.65 -13.06 -9.89
C THR A 49 -7.24 -11.66 -9.73
N ILE A 50 -8.55 -11.52 -9.96
CA ILE A 50 -9.27 -10.26 -9.67
C ILE A 50 -9.15 -9.90 -8.18
N ALA A 51 -9.17 -10.90 -7.29
CA ALA A 51 -9.03 -10.70 -5.85
C ALA A 51 -7.64 -10.20 -5.45
N ASP A 52 -6.60 -10.45 -6.26
CA ASP A 52 -5.26 -9.91 -6.02
C ASP A 52 -5.29 -8.38 -6.10
N GLY A 53 -6.10 -7.83 -7.02
CA GLY A 53 -6.17 -6.40 -7.27
C GLY A 53 -4.81 -5.80 -7.66
N ILE A 54 -4.62 -4.51 -7.42
CA ILE A 54 -3.30 -3.89 -7.60
C ILE A 54 -2.60 -3.85 -6.24
N ARG A 55 -1.34 -4.28 -6.19
CA ARG A 55 -0.56 -4.34 -4.94
C ARG A 55 0.85 -3.83 -5.09
N ILE A 56 1.36 -3.27 -4.00
CA ILE A 56 2.76 -2.90 -3.82
C ILE A 56 3.20 -3.54 -2.50
N ARG A 57 4.22 -4.41 -2.57
CA ARG A 57 4.70 -5.19 -1.41
C ARG A 57 3.58 -5.94 -0.68
N ASP A 58 2.71 -6.59 -1.45
CA ASP A 58 1.49 -7.28 -0.99
C ASP A 58 0.44 -6.40 -0.28
N ILE A 59 0.64 -5.09 -0.15
CA ILE A 59 -0.37 -4.14 0.33
C ILE A 59 -1.28 -3.71 -0.83
N LYS A 60 -2.59 -3.71 -0.58
CA LYS A 60 -3.60 -3.31 -1.56
C LYS A 60 -3.44 -1.83 -1.93
N VAL A 61 -3.56 -1.54 -3.22
CA VAL A 61 -3.61 -0.19 -3.76
C VAL A 61 -5.02 0.11 -4.25
N ALA A 62 -5.68 1.10 -3.64
CA ALA A 62 -6.96 1.64 -4.07
C ALA A 62 -6.74 2.98 -4.77
N VAL A 63 -6.99 3.01 -6.09
CA VAL A 63 -6.85 4.22 -6.91
C VAL A 63 -8.22 4.87 -7.07
N SER A 64 -8.35 6.15 -6.74
CA SER A 64 -9.58 6.91 -6.95
C SER A 64 -9.30 8.38 -7.20
N SER A 65 -10.14 9.04 -8.01
CA SER A 65 -10.05 10.48 -8.26
C SER A 65 -10.36 11.34 -7.02
N THR A 66 -11.09 10.78 -6.06
CA THR A 66 -11.50 11.46 -4.82
C THR A 66 -10.65 11.09 -3.61
N ALA A 67 -9.70 10.17 -3.77
CA ALA A 67 -8.83 9.73 -2.67
C ALA A 67 -7.62 10.66 -2.53
N GLU A 68 -7.14 10.78 -1.31
CA GLU A 68 -5.81 11.34 -1.03
C GLU A 68 -4.75 10.24 -1.17
N THR A 69 -3.57 10.60 -1.69
CA THR A 69 -2.44 9.68 -1.80
C THR A 69 -1.76 9.49 -0.44
N LYS A 70 -2.00 8.35 0.22
CA LYS A 70 -1.42 8.02 1.54
C LYS A 70 -1.41 6.53 1.83
N VAL A 71 -0.66 6.18 2.87
CA VAL A 71 -0.67 4.84 3.48
C VAL A 71 -1.47 4.90 4.77
N LEU A 72 -2.43 3.99 4.90
CA LEU A 72 -3.27 3.81 6.07
C LEU A 72 -2.83 2.57 6.84
N THR A 73 -2.92 2.64 8.17
CA THR A 73 -2.81 1.47 9.04
C THR A 73 -3.98 0.51 8.80
N ARG A 74 -3.84 -0.75 9.23
CA ARG A 74 -4.95 -1.73 9.16
C ARG A 74 -6.19 -1.24 9.91
N ALA A 75 -5.99 -0.63 11.09
CA ALA A 75 -7.08 -0.07 11.88
C ALA A 75 -7.83 1.06 11.15
N GLU A 76 -7.11 1.97 10.51
CA GLU A 76 -7.72 3.09 9.76
C GLU A 76 -8.43 2.62 8.47
N ALA A 77 -7.93 1.56 7.85
CA ALA A 77 -8.46 1.05 6.59
C ALA A 77 -9.62 0.05 6.74
N GLY A 78 -9.92 -0.41 7.96
CA GLY A 78 -10.98 -1.38 8.23
C GLY A 78 -10.81 -2.66 7.41
N GLU A 79 -11.92 -3.19 6.86
CA GLU A 79 -11.91 -4.40 6.03
C GLU A 79 -10.99 -4.28 4.80
N ALA A 80 -10.81 -3.08 4.26
CA ALA A 80 -9.92 -2.88 3.11
C ALA A 80 -8.44 -2.98 3.46
N GLY A 81 -8.10 -2.90 4.76
CA GLY A 81 -6.76 -3.04 5.31
C GLY A 81 -6.41 -4.43 5.81
N GLU A 82 -7.29 -5.42 5.62
CA GLU A 82 -7.00 -6.79 6.03
C GLU A 82 -5.78 -7.35 5.28
N PRO A 83 -4.87 -8.03 6.00
CA PRO A 83 -3.69 -8.62 5.38
C PRO A 83 -4.09 -9.74 4.43
N TYR A 84 -3.51 -9.73 3.24
CA TYR A 84 -3.68 -10.82 2.26
C TYR A 84 -2.50 -11.79 2.30
N ARG A 85 -1.29 -11.26 2.48
CA ARG A 85 -0.02 -11.96 2.72
C ARG A 85 0.82 -11.10 3.66
N ASP A 86 1.76 -11.71 4.37
CA ASP A 86 2.68 -10.98 5.24
C ASP A 86 3.59 -10.04 4.45
N LEU A 87 3.79 -8.84 4.98
CA LEU A 87 4.65 -7.82 4.39
C LEU A 87 6.11 -8.31 4.41
N THR A 88 6.72 -8.44 3.24
CA THR A 88 8.17 -8.72 3.14
C THR A 88 8.97 -7.41 3.15
N ALA A 89 10.18 -7.46 3.71
CA ALA A 89 11.12 -6.33 3.64
C ALA A 89 11.49 -6.04 2.17
N ALA A 90 11.69 -4.76 1.84
CA ALA A 90 12.20 -4.40 0.52
C ALA A 90 13.58 -5.05 0.30
N THR A 91 13.77 -5.70 -0.85
CA THR A 91 15.08 -6.19 -1.32
C THR A 91 15.73 -5.13 -2.18
#